data_AF-R7TE29-F1
#
_entry.id   AF-R7TE29-F1
#
_cell.length_a   1.000
_cell.length_b   1.000
_cell.length_c   1.000
_cell.angle_alpha   90.00
_cell.angle_beta   90.00
_cell.angle_gamma   90.00
#
_symmetry.space_group_name_H-M   'P 1'
#
loop_
_entity.id
_entity.type
_entity.pdbx_description
1 polymer ?
#
loop_
_entity_poly.entity_id
_entity_poly.type
_entity_poly.pdbx_seq_one_letter_code
_entity_poly.pdbx_strand_id
1 'polypeptide(L)'
;NPEESFTNIYQKHIPIGFCYYIKSDFMEFIPVTYTAKNENENVAKKFIEMLEKDVINIYHKTKFPRKIILNEEKFEKEENCWICGNSLGKDKERDHCHYTGHYRGAAHNQCNLSYRKPKFIPVLFHNLSGYDSHLFIKNLGGEITCEEKNVKRELRFLDSYKFLSSPLSTLANNINCHPFVEKYIKPHELAVKKGIYPYDYISDLNKMKETQLPAKDQFYNILNGKGISDDEYQHAQNVWKTYNCKTFQDYHNLYNKTDVLLLADVFENFRKLCMNNYKLDPAWYYTSPGLAWDALLKITKVNLELIHDRQILDINENGIKGGVAMISKRYSEANSPDIANYNPKKENVNISYIDANNLYGWAMSKKLPTHNFKLMNDDDLEEWRKHSCILVVDLEYPDNLHDLHNDLPLAPERLMVNKVEKLIPNLNNKNRYTLHHVNLKQYLDLGLKLTKIHSGVKFEESNWMEPYIMLNTNLKQNAKNPFEKDFFKLMNNSVFGKTIENIRNRVDIKLVSTEKQVRKLSSKINFEKATIFSESLVAVHMKRLRIRFDKPLYLGMSILDISKTLMFDMHYN
;
A
#
# COMPACT_ATOMS: atom_id res chain seq x y z
N ASN A 1 9.70 33.34 -6.61
CA ASN A 1 8.84 33.76 -5.49
C ASN A 1 8.31 32.54 -4.77
N PRO A 2 8.53 32.37 -3.45
CA PRO A 2 7.88 31.33 -2.65
C PRO A 2 6.37 31.56 -2.47
N GLU A 3 5.84 32.70 -2.92
CA GLU A 3 4.42 33.08 -2.83
C GLU A 3 3.59 32.73 -4.07
N GLU A 4 4.20 32.24 -5.14
CA GLU A 4 3.47 31.82 -6.34
C GLU A 4 3.36 30.30 -6.37
N SER A 5 2.16 29.79 -6.11
CA SER A 5 1.83 28.40 -6.43
C SER A 5 1.98 28.21 -7.93
N PHE A 6 2.87 27.33 -8.38
CA PHE A 6 3.04 26.98 -9.79
C PHE A 6 1.84 26.22 -10.39
N THR A 7 0.73 26.10 -9.66
CA THR A 7 -0.50 25.44 -10.08
C THR A 7 -1.62 26.46 -10.28
N ASN A 8 -2.08 26.59 -11.52
CA ASN A 8 -3.27 27.37 -11.86
C ASN A 8 -4.52 26.51 -11.67
N ILE A 9 -5.45 26.97 -10.84
CA ILE A 9 -6.79 26.36 -10.74
C ILE A 9 -7.50 26.67 -12.05
N TYR A 10 -7.72 25.65 -12.88
CA TYR A 10 -8.38 25.82 -14.18
C TYR A 10 -9.85 25.39 -14.16
N GLN A 11 -10.26 24.47 -13.27
CA GLN A 11 -11.64 23.97 -13.14
C GLN A 11 -12.04 23.67 -11.69
N LYS A 12 -13.35 23.74 -11.42
CA LYS A 12 -13.98 23.33 -10.16
C LYS A 12 -14.97 22.21 -10.44
N HIS A 13 -14.76 21.04 -9.84
CA HIS A 13 -15.62 19.88 -10.07
C HIS A 13 -16.73 19.83 -9.03
N ILE A 14 -17.97 19.67 -9.49
CA ILE A 14 -19.17 19.53 -8.66
C ILE A 14 -19.82 18.18 -8.99
N PRO A 15 -20.06 17.30 -8.01
CA PRO A 15 -20.73 16.03 -8.27
C PRO A 15 -22.17 16.27 -8.71
N ILE A 16 -22.54 15.70 -9.86
CA ILE A 16 -23.90 15.74 -10.42
C ILE A 16 -24.62 14.40 -10.28
N GLY A 17 -23.90 13.33 -9.93
CA GLY A 17 -24.46 12.02 -9.68
C GLY A 17 -23.47 11.10 -8.96
N PHE A 18 -23.95 9.96 -8.50
CA PHE A 18 -23.14 8.90 -7.92
C PHE A 18 -23.75 7.53 -8.19
N CYS A 19 -22.90 6.50 -8.10
CA CYS A 19 -23.32 5.12 -8.02
C CYS A 19 -22.55 4.41 -6.90
N TYR A 20 -23.19 3.46 -6.21
CA TYR A 20 -22.49 2.51 -5.35
C TYR A 20 -23.19 1.15 -5.38
N TYR A 21 -22.42 0.09 -5.11
CA TYR A 21 -22.92 -1.28 -5.02
C TYR A 21 -22.50 -1.91 -3.69
N ILE A 22 -23.45 -2.56 -3.03
CA ILE A 22 -23.21 -3.27 -1.77
C ILE A 22 -23.05 -4.76 -2.06
N LYS A 23 -21.83 -5.26 -2.01
CA LYS A 23 -21.57 -6.70 -2.06
C LYS A 23 -21.85 -7.31 -0.68
N SER A 24 -22.77 -8.27 -0.59
CA SER A 24 -22.91 -9.18 0.55
C SER A 24 -22.99 -10.64 0.11
N ASP A 25 -22.53 -11.57 0.96
CA ASP A 25 -22.68 -13.03 0.79
C ASP A 25 -24.02 -13.56 1.34
N PHE A 26 -24.77 -12.73 2.06
CA PHE A 26 -25.94 -13.15 2.83
C PHE A 26 -27.17 -12.28 2.61
N MET A 27 -27.04 -11.20 1.83
CA MET A 27 -28.13 -10.35 1.38
C MET A 27 -27.89 -9.97 -0.07
N GLU A 28 -28.97 -9.84 -0.82
CA GLU A 28 -28.92 -9.34 -2.19
C GLU A 28 -29.20 -7.84 -2.23
N PHE A 29 -28.40 -7.12 -3.00
CA PHE A 29 -28.54 -5.69 -3.25
C PHE A 29 -28.49 -5.44 -4.76
N ILE A 30 -29.08 -4.33 -5.18
CA ILE A 30 -28.96 -3.80 -6.53
C ILE A 30 -28.08 -2.55 -6.49
N PRO A 31 -27.34 -2.22 -7.58
CA PRO A 31 -26.58 -0.97 -7.64
C PRO A 31 -27.49 0.24 -7.45
N VAL A 32 -27.12 1.11 -6.52
CA VAL A 32 -27.80 2.37 -6.25
C VAL A 32 -27.21 3.42 -7.18
N THR A 33 -28.06 4.14 -7.92
CA THR A 33 -27.65 5.23 -8.81
C THR A 33 -28.51 6.45 -8.51
N TYR A 34 -27.88 7.62 -8.44
CA TYR A 34 -28.56 8.90 -8.25
C TYR A 34 -27.92 9.96 -9.12
N THR A 35 -28.75 10.78 -9.75
CA THR A 35 -28.32 11.95 -10.54
C THR A 35 -29.18 13.13 -10.12
N ALA A 36 -28.55 14.28 -9.95
CA ALA A 36 -29.16 15.51 -9.49
C ALA A 36 -30.35 15.89 -10.39
N LYS A 37 -31.42 16.38 -9.78
CA LYS A 37 -32.59 16.88 -10.53
C LYS A 37 -32.49 18.36 -10.85
N ASN A 38 -31.67 19.10 -10.10
CA ASN A 38 -31.38 20.51 -10.29
C ASN A 38 -29.98 20.86 -9.75
N GLU A 39 -29.44 22.01 -10.13
CA GLU A 39 -28.07 22.44 -9.82
C GLU A 39 -27.84 22.77 -8.34
N ASN A 40 -28.91 22.99 -7.57
CA ASN A 40 -28.82 23.34 -6.14
C ASN A 40 -28.73 22.10 -5.23
N GLU A 41 -28.86 20.89 -5.78
CA GLU A 41 -28.77 19.67 -4.98
C GLU A 41 -27.34 19.38 -4.53
N ASN A 42 -27.17 19.16 -3.22
CA ASN A 42 -25.91 18.66 -2.68
C ASN A 42 -25.84 17.13 -2.83
N VAL A 43 -25.41 16.68 -4.00
CA VAL A 43 -25.27 15.26 -4.37
C VAL A 43 -24.33 14.52 -3.41
N ALA A 44 -23.24 15.15 -2.96
CA ALA A 44 -22.30 14.54 -2.03
C ALA A 44 -22.93 14.29 -0.65
N LYS A 45 -23.77 15.21 -0.16
CA LYS A 45 -24.56 14.97 1.07
C LYS A 45 -25.57 13.83 0.85
N LYS A 46 -26.26 13.81 -0.29
CA LYS A 46 -27.22 12.75 -0.63
C LYS A 46 -26.57 11.36 -0.67
N PHE A 47 -25.35 11.28 -1.19
CA PHE A 47 -24.54 10.05 -1.17
C PHE A 47 -24.33 9.53 0.24
N ILE A 48 -23.89 10.39 1.18
CA ILE A 48 -23.67 10.01 2.58
C ILE A 48 -24.97 9.57 3.25
N GLU A 49 -26.05 10.32 3.08
CA GLU A 49 -27.37 9.99 3.66
C GLU A 49 -27.90 8.63 3.18
N MET A 50 -27.77 8.34 1.87
CA MET A 50 -28.21 7.06 1.31
C MET A 50 -27.34 5.89 1.78
N LEU A 51 -26.02 6.10 1.83
CA LEU A 51 -25.07 5.11 2.34
C LEU A 51 -25.35 4.78 3.82
N GLU A 52 -25.59 5.79 4.66
CA GLU A 52 -25.93 5.59 6.08
C GLU A 52 -27.23 4.83 6.25
N LYS A 53 -28.27 5.16 5.47
CA LYS A 53 -29.54 4.44 5.49
C LYS A 53 -29.35 2.94 5.20
N ASP A 54 -28.55 2.60 4.19
CA ASP A 54 -28.28 1.20 3.86
C ASP A 54 -27.44 0.50 4.96
N VAL A 55 -26.49 1.20 5.58
CA VAL A 55 -25.70 0.67 6.71
C VAL A 55 -26.58 0.37 7.92
N ILE A 56 -27.54 1.25 8.23
CA ILE A 56 -28.53 1.04 9.31
C ILE A 56 -29.39 -0.18 8.99
N ASN A 57 -29.87 -0.31 7.75
CA ASN A 57 -30.64 -1.48 7.32
C ASN A 57 -29.84 -2.79 7.45
N ILE A 58 -28.57 -2.78 7.05
CA ILE A 58 -27.64 -3.91 7.23
C ILE A 58 -27.47 -4.23 8.72
N TYR A 59 -27.31 -3.22 9.57
CA TYR A 59 -27.16 -3.40 11.01
C TYR A 59 -28.38 -4.09 11.61
N HIS A 60 -29.59 -3.60 11.36
CA HIS A 60 -30.81 -4.18 11.92
C HIS A 60 -31.01 -5.64 11.52
N LYS A 61 -30.61 -6.01 10.30
CA LYS A 61 -30.65 -7.40 9.81
C LYS A 61 -29.54 -8.30 10.35
N THR A 62 -28.46 -7.73 10.90
CA THR A 62 -27.23 -8.47 11.28
C THR A 62 -26.79 -8.30 12.73
N LYS A 63 -27.52 -7.52 13.53
CA LYS A 63 -27.17 -7.20 14.91
C LYS A 63 -27.13 -8.42 15.83
N PHE A 64 -28.02 -9.39 15.59
CA PHE A 64 -28.06 -10.64 16.34
C PHE A 64 -27.40 -11.78 15.58
N PRO A 65 -26.59 -12.63 16.24
CA PRO A 65 -26.04 -13.81 15.60
C PRO A 65 -27.17 -14.76 15.21
N ARG A 66 -27.09 -15.32 14.01
CA ARG A 66 -28.00 -16.39 13.58
C ARG A 66 -27.69 -17.68 14.32
N LYS A 67 -28.73 -18.49 14.57
CA LYS A 67 -28.56 -19.84 15.10
C LYS A 67 -27.69 -20.67 14.15
N ILE A 68 -26.87 -21.55 14.73
CA ILE A 68 -26.00 -22.42 13.96
C ILE A 68 -26.82 -23.40 13.09
N ILE A 69 -26.39 -23.56 11.85
CA ILE A 69 -26.86 -24.56 10.89
C ILE A 69 -25.69 -25.54 10.74
N LEU A 70 -25.78 -26.65 11.47
CA LEU A 70 -24.69 -27.60 11.65
C LEU A 70 -24.90 -28.88 10.83
N ASN A 71 -23.78 -29.46 10.39
CA ASN A 71 -23.71 -30.84 9.93
C ASN A 71 -22.84 -31.60 10.95
N GLU A 72 -23.45 -32.41 11.82
CA GLU A 72 -22.75 -33.11 12.92
C GLU A 72 -21.74 -34.13 12.39
N GLU A 73 -22.07 -34.88 11.33
CA GLU A 73 -21.14 -35.85 10.73
C GLU A 73 -19.84 -35.19 10.25
N LYS A 74 -19.96 -33.97 9.71
CA LYS A 74 -18.79 -33.20 9.28
C LYS A 74 -17.96 -32.74 10.48
N PHE A 75 -18.60 -32.26 11.55
CA PHE A 75 -17.90 -31.83 12.76
C PHE A 75 -17.14 -32.98 13.41
N GLU A 76 -17.74 -34.16 13.54
CA GLU A 76 -17.10 -35.32 14.17
C GLU A 76 -15.82 -35.76 13.45
N LYS A 77 -15.85 -35.80 12.11
CA LYS A 77 -14.71 -36.22 11.27
C LYS A 77 -13.55 -35.21 11.21
N GLU A 78 -13.77 -33.95 11.60
CA GLU A 78 -12.73 -32.92 11.53
C GLU A 78 -11.73 -33.05 12.68
N GLU A 79 -10.50 -33.45 12.37
CA GLU A 79 -9.42 -33.62 13.35
C GLU A 79 -8.53 -32.38 13.50
N ASN A 80 -8.58 -31.45 12.56
CA ASN A 80 -7.75 -30.24 12.54
C ASN A 80 -8.60 -28.98 12.61
N CYS A 81 -8.07 -27.97 13.31
CA CYS A 81 -8.70 -26.67 13.46
C CYS A 81 -8.72 -25.94 12.10
N TRP A 82 -9.90 -25.60 11.60
CA TRP A 82 -10.01 -24.95 10.28
C TRP A 82 -9.39 -23.53 10.23
N ILE A 83 -9.13 -22.91 11.39
CA ILE A 83 -8.57 -21.55 11.52
C ILE A 83 -7.04 -21.58 11.52
N CYS A 84 -6.43 -22.39 12.39
CA CYS A 84 -4.97 -22.41 12.57
C CYS A 84 -4.29 -23.60 11.88
N GLY A 85 -5.04 -24.64 11.52
CA GLY A 85 -4.57 -25.86 10.86
C GLY A 85 -4.00 -26.93 11.80
N ASN A 86 -3.84 -26.65 13.10
CA ASN A 86 -3.29 -27.62 14.06
C ASN A 86 -4.35 -28.63 14.52
N SER A 87 -3.92 -29.78 15.04
CA SER A 87 -4.81 -30.83 15.56
C SER A 87 -5.71 -30.34 16.70
N LEU A 88 -6.94 -30.82 16.71
CA LEU A 88 -7.97 -30.53 17.70
C LEU A 88 -7.90 -31.55 18.84
N GLY A 89 -8.08 -31.06 20.06
CA GLY A 89 -8.16 -31.89 21.26
C GLY A 89 -9.50 -31.74 21.96
N LYS A 90 -9.45 -31.70 23.29
CA LYS A 90 -10.64 -31.52 24.15
C LYS A 90 -11.30 -30.13 24.04
N ASP A 91 -10.61 -29.17 23.42
CA ASP A 91 -11.06 -27.80 23.21
C ASP A 91 -11.72 -27.58 21.83
N LYS A 92 -12.16 -28.66 21.20
CA LYS A 92 -12.84 -28.67 19.91
C LYS A 92 -14.23 -28.03 20.02
N GLU A 93 -14.40 -26.89 19.36
CA GLU A 93 -15.62 -26.10 19.32
C GLU A 93 -16.16 -25.98 17.89
N ARG A 94 -17.45 -25.61 17.79
CA ARG A 94 -18.15 -25.40 16.52
C ARG A 94 -18.11 -23.92 16.13
N ASP A 95 -17.30 -23.57 15.13
CA ASP A 95 -17.37 -22.22 14.55
C ASP A 95 -18.44 -22.15 13.45
N HIS A 96 -19.13 -21.01 13.39
CA HIS A 96 -20.16 -20.76 12.39
C HIS A 96 -20.19 -19.30 11.96
N CYS A 97 -20.71 -19.05 10.76
CA CYS A 97 -20.92 -17.69 10.30
C CYS A 97 -22.09 -17.06 11.06
N HIS A 98 -21.83 -16.12 11.95
CA HIS A 98 -22.89 -15.46 12.71
C HIS A 98 -23.87 -14.64 11.84
N TYR A 99 -23.59 -14.42 10.54
CA TYR A 99 -24.50 -13.76 9.61
C TYR A 99 -25.48 -14.73 8.93
N THR A 100 -25.03 -15.95 8.60
CA THR A 100 -25.85 -16.92 7.86
C THR A 100 -26.29 -18.11 8.71
N GLY A 101 -25.62 -18.37 9.84
CA GLY A 101 -25.79 -19.57 10.67
C GLY A 101 -24.91 -20.74 10.22
N HIS A 102 -24.44 -20.76 8.97
CA HIS A 102 -23.72 -21.91 8.42
C HIS A 102 -22.44 -22.23 9.18
N TYR A 103 -22.30 -23.51 9.53
CA TYR A 103 -21.09 -24.10 10.07
C TYR A 103 -19.90 -23.88 9.13
N ARG A 104 -18.78 -23.43 9.69
CA ARG A 104 -17.53 -23.20 8.94
C ARG A 104 -16.55 -24.35 9.11
N GLY A 105 -16.41 -24.84 10.34
CA GLY A 105 -15.49 -25.93 10.67
C GLY A 105 -15.24 -26.01 12.17
N ALA A 106 -14.54 -27.08 12.56
CA ALA A 106 -14.15 -27.33 13.94
C ALA A 106 -12.93 -26.47 14.26
N ALA A 107 -12.95 -25.81 15.42
CA ALA A 107 -11.89 -24.88 15.81
C ALA A 107 -11.53 -25.07 17.29
N HIS A 108 -10.29 -24.73 17.66
CA HIS A 108 -9.94 -24.55 19.08
C HIS A 108 -10.81 -23.46 19.69
N ASN A 109 -11.23 -23.61 20.95
CA ASN A 109 -12.00 -22.60 21.68
C ASN A 109 -11.34 -21.21 21.59
N GLN A 110 -10.03 -21.13 21.81
CA GLN A 110 -9.28 -19.88 21.71
C GLN A 110 -9.24 -19.31 20.29
N CYS A 111 -9.11 -20.16 19.26
CA CYS A 111 -9.12 -19.73 17.86
C CYS A 111 -10.49 -19.15 17.50
N ASN A 112 -11.56 -19.83 17.90
CA ASN A 112 -12.94 -19.39 17.69
C ASN A 112 -13.20 -18.01 18.33
N LEU A 113 -12.82 -17.82 19.60
CA LEU A 113 -12.95 -16.52 20.30
C LEU A 113 -12.12 -15.39 19.66
N SER A 114 -11.00 -15.75 19.02
CA SER A 114 -10.12 -14.81 18.33
C SER A 114 -10.62 -14.46 16.93
N TYR A 115 -11.46 -15.32 16.32
CA TYR A 115 -12.00 -15.15 14.98
C TYR A 115 -13.18 -14.14 14.97
N ARG A 116 -12.82 -12.86 15.06
CA ARG A 116 -13.80 -11.78 15.24
C ARG A 116 -14.37 -11.29 13.92
N LYS A 117 -15.66 -10.93 13.95
CA LYS A 117 -16.30 -10.16 12.88
C LYS A 117 -15.71 -8.74 12.80
N PRO A 118 -15.59 -8.15 11.61
CA PRO A 118 -15.19 -6.76 11.49
C PRO A 118 -16.23 -5.86 12.17
N LYS A 119 -15.75 -4.90 12.95
CA LYS A 119 -16.59 -3.86 13.58
C LYS A 119 -16.94 -2.72 12.62
N PHE A 120 -16.41 -2.78 11.40
CA PHE A 120 -16.57 -1.79 10.36
C PHE A 120 -17.12 -2.43 9.07
N ILE A 121 -17.64 -1.59 8.17
CA ILE A 121 -17.97 -1.95 6.79
C ILE A 121 -16.97 -1.25 5.86
N PRO A 122 -16.20 -1.97 5.04
CA PRO A 122 -15.29 -1.37 4.08
C PRO A 122 -16.07 -0.72 2.92
N VAL A 123 -15.74 0.52 2.60
CA VAL A 123 -16.27 1.28 1.45
C VAL A 123 -15.13 1.52 0.49
N LEU A 124 -15.19 0.93 -0.69
CA LEU A 124 -14.09 0.91 -1.64
C LEU A 124 -14.28 1.98 -2.71
N PHE A 125 -13.25 2.80 -2.88
CA PHE A 125 -13.10 3.75 -3.98
C PHE A 125 -11.81 3.44 -4.73
N HIS A 126 -11.71 3.85 -5.98
CA HIS A 126 -10.47 3.73 -6.75
C HIS A 126 -9.84 5.11 -6.91
N ASN A 127 -8.68 5.33 -6.28
CA ASN A 127 -8.00 6.62 -6.15
C ASN A 127 -8.74 7.63 -5.25
N LEU A 128 -9.30 7.15 -4.14
CA LEU A 128 -10.01 7.97 -3.14
C LEU A 128 -9.20 9.18 -2.69
N SER A 129 -7.93 8.94 -2.34
CA SER A 129 -7.04 9.95 -1.77
C SER A 129 -6.60 11.01 -2.77
N GLY A 130 -6.63 10.69 -4.07
CA GLY A 130 -6.25 11.61 -5.13
C GLY A 130 -7.42 12.42 -5.70
N TYR A 131 -8.68 12.00 -5.49
CA TYR A 131 -9.83 12.64 -6.12
C TYR A 131 -11.10 12.64 -5.26
N ASP A 132 -11.81 11.51 -5.15
CA ASP A 132 -13.18 11.48 -4.63
C ASP A 132 -13.33 12.01 -3.20
N SER A 133 -12.33 11.81 -2.35
CA SER A 133 -12.38 12.28 -0.96
C SER A 133 -12.60 13.80 -0.88
N HIS A 134 -12.04 14.58 -1.82
CA HIS A 134 -12.19 16.03 -1.85
C HIS A 134 -13.63 16.48 -2.11
N LEU A 135 -14.45 15.62 -2.74
CA LEU A 135 -15.82 15.93 -3.14
C LEU A 135 -16.82 15.81 -1.99
N PHE A 136 -16.62 14.86 -1.08
CA PHE A 136 -17.58 14.58 0.00
C PHE A 136 -17.06 14.82 1.41
N ILE A 137 -15.75 14.97 1.64
CA ILE A 137 -15.18 15.12 2.99
C ILE A 137 -15.78 16.31 3.75
N LYS A 138 -16.08 17.41 3.06
CA LYS A 138 -16.71 18.61 3.63
C LYS A 138 -18.13 18.35 4.16
N ASN A 139 -18.80 17.33 3.62
CA ASN A 139 -20.16 16.95 4.02
C ASN A 139 -20.18 16.02 5.25
N LEU A 140 -19.02 15.56 5.73
CA LEU A 140 -18.92 14.76 6.95
C LEU A 140 -19.06 15.59 8.24
N GLY A 141 -18.97 16.93 8.16
CA GLY A 141 -19.02 17.83 9.32
C GLY A 141 -20.40 18.36 9.71
N GLY A 142 -21.47 18.06 8.96
CA GLY A 142 -22.82 18.55 9.26
C GLY A 142 -23.61 17.64 10.21
N GLU A 143 -24.70 18.16 10.80
CA GLU A 143 -25.75 17.29 11.36
C GLU A 143 -26.36 16.50 10.21
N ILE A 144 -26.06 15.20 10.16
CA ILE A 144 -26.77 14.27 9.29
C ILE A 144 -28.11 14.00 9.97
N THR A 145 -29.20 14.28 9.25
CA THR A 145 -30.59 14.21 9.74
C THR A 145 -31.09 12.77 9.94
N CYS A 146 -30.20 11.83 10.24
CA CYS A 146 -30.60 10.47 10.56
C CYS A 146 -31.17 10.41 11.98
N GLU A 147 -32.46 10.10 12.08
CA GLU A 147 -33.24 10.05 13.31
C GLU A 147 -32.73 8.98 14.30
N GLU A 148 -31.96 7.99 13.85
CA GLU A 148 -31.39 6.91 14.68
C GLU A 148 -29.93 7.15 15.11
N LYS A 149 -29.70 8.10 16.03
CA LYS A 149 -28.36 8.40 16.61
C LYS A 149 -27.67 7.24 17.36
N ASN A 150 -28.32 6.09 17.50
CA ASN A 150 -27.89 4.96 18.34
C ASN A 150 -27.22 3.79 17.59
N VAL A 151 -27.19 3.79 16.26
CA VAL A 151 -26.52 2.73 15.47
C VAL A 151 -25.05 3.10 15.25
N LYS A 152 -24.14 2.56 16.08
CA LYS A 152 -22.68 2.76 15.90
C LYS A 152 -22.08 1.63 15.06
N ARG A 153 -22.12 1.77 13.73
CA ARG A 153 -21.32 0.97 12.78
C ARG A 153 -20.24 1.87 12.18
N GLU A 154 -18.99 1.43 12.26
CA GLU A 154 -17.87 2.17 11.66
C GLU A 154 -17.86 1.95 10.13
N LEU A 155 -17.79 3.02 9.35
CA LEU A 155 -17.45 2.93 7.93
C LEU A 155 -15.95 3.12 7.76
N ARG A 156 -15.33 2.24 6.96
CA ARG A 156 -13.92 2.34 6.63
C ARG A 156 -13.76 2.59 5.14
N PHE A 157 -13.49 3.84 4.78
CA PHE A 157 -13.19 4.20 3.40
C PHE A 157 -11.79 3.70 3.03
N LEU A 158 -11.73 2.87 1.99
CA LEU A 158 -10.53 2.24 1.48
C LEU A 158 -10.24 2.72 0.06
N ASP A 159 -8.97 3.02 -0.19
CA ASP A 159 -8.48 3.39 -1.51
C ASP A 159 -7.88 2.14 -2.17
N SER A 160 -8.63 1.54 -3.10
CA SER A 160 -8.18 0.35 -3.83
C SER A 160 -6.89 0.60 -4.63
N TYR A 161 -6.58 1.85 -4.99
CA TYR A 161 -5.33 2.20 -5.68
C TYR A 161 -4.09 1.98 -4.78
N LYS A 162 -4.25 1.99 -3.46
CA LYS A 162 -3.17 1.66 -2.51
C LYS A 162 -2.90 0.16 -2.41
N PHE A 163 -3.70 -0.64 -3.10
CA PHE A 163 -3.50 -2.07 -3.29
C PHE A 163 -3.12 -2.40 -4.73
N LEU A 164 -3.83 -1.79 -5.67
CA LEU A 164 -3.81 -2.04 -7.10
C LEU A 164 -3.43 -0.73 -7.82
N SER A 165 -2.13 -0.42 -7.86
CA SER A 165 -1.61 0.86 -8.33
C SER A 165 -1.59 0.98 -9.87
N SER A 166 -2.74 0.72 -10.50
CA SER A 166 -2.96 0.81 -11.95
C SER A 166 -4.36 1.34 -12.21
N PRO A 167 -4.62 1.99 -13.37
CA PRO A 167 -5.96 2.45 -13.73
C PRO A 167 -6.98 1.30 -13.74
N LEU A 168 -8.23 1.59 -13.35
CA LEU A 168 -9.32 0.62 -13.36
C LEU A 168 -9.51 -0.06 -14.72
N SER A 169 -9.32 0.66 -15.84
CA SER A 169 -9.38 0.09 -17.19
C SER A 169 -8.35 -1.02 -17.41
N THR A 170 -7.11 -0.81 -16.95
CA THR A 170 -6.04 -1.81 -17.01
C THR A 170 -6.37 -3.02 -16.13
N LEU A 171 -6.89 -2.78 -14.93
CA LEU A 171 -7.24 -3.86 -13.99
C LEU A 171 -8.43 -4.69 -14.50
N ALA A 172 -9.46 -4.05 -15.03
CA ALA A 172 -10.64 -4.70 -15.61
C ALA A 172 -10.28 -5.57 -16.82
N ASN A 173 -9.34 -5.13 -17.66
CA ASN A 173 -8.88 -5.91 -18.82
C ASN A 173 -8.03 -7.12 -18.44
N ASN A 174 -7.46 -7.16 -17.23
CA ASN A 174 -6.60 -8.24 -16.76
C ASN A 174 -7.38 -9.41 -16.12
N ILE A 175 -8.69 -9.27 -15.91
CA ILE A 175 -9.56 -10.32 -15.35
C ILE A 175 -10.41 -10.95 -16.45
N ASN A 176 -10.61 -12.27 -16.36
CA ASN A 176 -11.29 -13.05 -17.41
C ASN A 176 -12.81 -13.07 -17.28
N CYS A 177 -13.35 -12.73 -16.12
CA CYS A 177 -14.78 -12.76 -15.85
C CYS A 177 -15.22 -11.53 -15.06
N HIS A 178 -16.43 -11.06 -15.35
CA HIS A 178 -17.00 -9.86 -14.77
C HIS A 178 -18.40 -10.16 -14.23
N PRO A 179 -18.53 -11.05 -13.22
CA PRO A 179 -19.82 -11.52 -12.73
C PRO A 179 -20.77 -10.40 -12.28
N PHE A 180 -20.26 -9.28 -11.76
CA PHE A 180 -21.12 -8.17 -11.35
C PHE A 180 -21.60 -7.36 -12.56
N VAL A 181 -20.72 -7.04 -13.52
CA VAL A 181 -21.14 -6.43 -14.79
C VAL A 181 -22.14 -7.32 -15.52
N GLU A 182 -21.81 -8.60 -15.70
CA GLU A 182 -22.66 -9.59 -16.35
C GLU A 182 -24.03 -9.71 -15.70
N LYS A 183 -24.11 -9.59 -14.38
CA LYS A 183 -25.38 -9.69 -13.65
C LYS A 183 -26.30 -8.49 -13.89
N TYR A 184 -25.75 -7.27 -13.94
CA TYR A 184 -26.55 -6.05 -13.87
C TYR A 184 -26.58 -5.22 -15.16
N ILE A 185 -25.79 -5.56 -16.17
CA ILE A 185 -25.72 -4.87 -17.46
C ILE A 185 -25.78 -5.91 -18.58
N LYS A 186 -26.79 -5.82 -19.45
CA LYS A 186 -27.00 -6.71 -20.60
C LYS A 186 -27.29 -5.87 -21.86
N PRO A 187 -26.68 -6.19 -23.02
CA PRO A 187 -25.55 -7.11 -23.21
C PRO A 187 -24.32 -6.64 -22.41
N HIS A 188 -23.39 -7.52 -22.07
CA HIS A 188 -22.31 -7.22 -21.11
C HIS A 188 -20.97 -6.93 -21.79
N GLU A 189 -20.82 -7.36 -23.04
CA GLU A 189 -19.60 -7.36 -23.85
C GLU A 189 -19.02 -5.96 -24.04
N LEU A 190 -19.88 -4.94 -24.04
CA LEU A 190 -19.45 -3.54 -24.10
C LEU A 190 -19.14 -2.95 -22.71
N ALA A 191 -19.71 -3.49 -21.64
CA ALA A 191 -19.58 -2.97 -20.27
C ALA A 191 -18.43 -3.63 -19.48
N VAL A 192 -17.81 -4.69 -19.99
CA VAL A 192 -16.58 -5.25 -19.39
C VAL A 192 -15.35 -4.35 -19.63
N LYS A 193 -15.47 -3.36 -20.52
CA LYS A 193 -14.48 -2.32 -20.76
C LYS A 193 -14.89 -1.04 -20.05
N LYS A 194 -13.90 -0.28 -19.57
CA LYS A 194 -14.16 1.04 -18.99
C LYS A 194 -14.77 1.96 -20.06
N GLY A 195 -15.85 2.65 -19.71
CA GLY A 195 -16.52 3.57 -20.63
C GLY A 195 -15.67 4.79 -20.97
N ILE A 196 -16.08 5.52 -22.01
CA ILE A 196 -15.47 6.78 -22.43
C ILE A 196 -16.39 7.92 -21.99
N TYR A 197 -15.85 8.96 -21.37
CA TYR A 197 -16.67 10.02 -20.79
C TYR A 197 -16.11 11.42 -21.11
N PRO A 198 -16.93 12.35 -21.63
CA PRO A 198 -16.46 13.68 -22.01
C PRO A 198 -16.51 14.63 -20.80
N TYR A 199 -15.53 14.53 -19.90
CA TYR A 199 -15.54 15.27 -18.62
C TYR A 199 -15.69 16.79 -18.78
N ASP A 200 -14.92 17.40 -19.69
CA ASP A 200 -14.95 18.86 -19.93
C ASP A 200 -16.23 19.34 -20.62
N TYR A 201 -16.91 18.46 -21.37
CA TYR A 201 -18.19 18.79 -22.03
C TYR A 201 -19.33 19.00 -21.04
N ILE A 202 -19.26 18.34 -19.88
CA ILE A 202 -20.31 18.39 -18.86
C ILE A 202 -20.12 19.63 -17.99
N SER A 203 -20.51 20.77 -18.56
CA SER A 203 -20.45 22.09 -17.93
C SER A 203 -21.61 22.38 -16.97
N ASP A 204 -22.78 21.81 -17.23
CA ASP A 204 -24.02 22.10 -16.51
C ASP A 204 -25.02 20.94 -16.60
N LEU A 205 -26.10 21.00 -15.81
CA LEU A 205 -27.08 19.91 -15.74
C LEU A 205 -27.95 19.79 -17.01
N ASN A 206 -28.05 20.82 -17.86
CA ASN A 206 -28.88 20.72 -19.08
C ASN A 206 -28.26 19.77 -20.09
N LYS A 207 -26.94 19.57 -20.06
CA LYS A 207 -26.25 18.52 -20.84
C LYS A 207 -26.83 17.14 -20.63
N MET A 208 -27.36 16.83 -19.44
CA MET A 208 -28.00 15.54 -19.15
C MET A 208 -29.28 15.29 -19.95
N LYS A 209 -29.95 16.36 -20.42
CA LYS A 209 -31.21 16.28 -21.18
C LYS A 209 -30.99 16.10 -22.69
N GLU A 210 -29.75 16.23 -23.16
CA GLU A 210 -29.44 16.12 -24.59
C GLU A 210 -29.75 14.70 -25.09
N THR A 211 -30.33 14.61 -26.29
CA THR A 211 -30.84 13.36 -26.87
C THR A 211 -29.86 12.71 -27.86
N GLN A 212 -28.65 13.23 -27.94
CA GLN A 212 -27.59 12.75 -28.82
C GLN A 212 -26.27 12.62 -28.05
N LEU A 213 -25.42 11.70 -28.51
CA LEU A 213 -24.06 11.61 -28.02
C LEU A 213 -23.25 12.83 -28.51
N PRO A 214 -22.40 13.45 -27.69
CA PRO A 214 -21.55 14.56 -28.10
C PRO A 214 -20.67 14.21 -29.30
N ALA A 215 -20.27 15.23 -30.06
CA ALA A 215 -19.33 15.06 -31.16
C ALA A 215 -17.94 14.67 -30.64
N LYS A 216 -17.12 14.00 -31.45
CA LYS A 216 -15.81 13.44 -31.03
C LYS A 216 -14.87 14.51 -30.46
N ASP A 217 -14.85 15.70 -31.04
CA ASP A 217 -14.06 16.86 -30.60
C ASP A 217 -14.44 17.33 -29.20
N GLN A 218 -15.68 17.09 -28.77
CA GLN A 218 -16.18 17.45 -27.44
C GLN A 218 -15.72 16.47 -26.34
N PHE A 219 -15.05 15.37 -26.70
CA PHE A 219 -14.37 14.49 -25.74
C PHE A 219 -12.94 14.95 -25.42
N TYR A 220 -12.51 16.11 -25.93
CA TYR A 220 -11.20 16.67 -25.61
C TYR A 220 -11.07 16.96 -24.12
N ASN A 221 -10.01 16.45 -23.50
CA ASN A 221 -9.74 16.65 -22.09
C ASN A 221 -8.62 17.69 -21.90
N ILE A 222 -8.96 18.79 -21.22
CA ILE A 222 -8.03 19.91 -21.05
C ILE A 222 -6.86 19.54 -20.11
N LEU A 223 -7.12 18.69 -19.11
CA LEU A 223 -6.13 18.28 -18.12
C LEU A 223 -4.96 17.50 -18.73
N ASN A 224 -5.24 16.62 -19.68
CA ASN A 224 -4.24 15.78 -20.33
C ASN A 224 -3.84 16.28 -21.74
N GLY A 225 -4.51 17.33 -22.25
CA GLY A 225 -4.26 17.92 -23.56
C GLY A 225 -4.53 16.96 -24.73
N LYS A 226 -5.47 16.02 -24.57
CA LYS A 226 -5.72 14.96 -25.55
C LYS A 226 -7.22 14.75 -25.77
N GLY A 227 -7.58 14.52 -27.02
CA GLY A 227 -8.86 13.94 -27.41
C GLY A 227 -8.83 12.42 -27.34
N ILE A 228 -9.93 11.81 -27.76
CA ILE A 228 -10.07 10.36 -27.88
C ILE A 228 -9.76 9.89 -29.31
N SER A 229 -9.37 8.62 -29.43
CA SER A 229 -9.18 7.93 -30.71
C SER A 229 -10.51 7.67 -31.44
N ASP A 230 -10.44 7.33 -32.73
CA ASP A 230 -11.63 6.91 -33.49
C ASP A 230 -12.28 5.64 -32.92
N ASP A 231 -11.46 4.68 -32.48
CA ASP A 231 -11.94 3.43 -31.87
C ASP A 231 -12.67 3.67 -30.55
N GLU A 232 -12.16 4.59 -29.71
CA GLU A 232 -12.82 4.98 -28.46
C GLU A 232 -14.15 5.68 -28.72
N TYR A 233 -14.22 6.55 -29.72
CA TYR A 233 -15.47 7.21 -30.08
C TYR A 233 -16.48 6.23 -30.66
N GLN A 234 -16.02 5.32 -31.52
CA GLN A 234 -16.85 4.24 -32.07
C GLN A 234 -17.41 3.35 -30.95
N HIS A 235 -16.59 3.06 -29.93
CA HIS A 235 -17.05 2.34 -28.74
C HIS A 235 -18.14 3.11 -27.99
N ALA A 236 -17.97 4.42 -27.76
CA ALA A 236 -18.99 5.26 -27.13
C ALA A 236 -20.32 5.27 -27.91
N GLN A 237 -20.25 5.34 -29.25
CA GLN A 237 -21.43 5.24 -30.12
C GLN A 237 -22.11 3.87 -30.03
N ASN A 238 -21.33 2.80 -29.97
CA ASN A 238 -21.86 1.44 -29.81
C ASN A 238 -22.57 1.30 -28.47
N VAL A 239 -21.97 1.78 -27.37
CA VAL A 239 -22.60 1.80 -26.04
C VAL A 239 -23.92 2.57 -26.10
N TRP A 240 -23.93 3.79 -26.64
CA TRP A 240 -25.14 4.62 -26.76
C TRP A 240 -26.28 3.88 -27.47
N LYS A 241 -25.98 3.25 -28.62
CA LYS A 241 -26.95 2.51 -29.44
C LYS A 241 -27.41 1.22 -28.76
N THR A 242 -26.48 0.39 -28.30
CA THR A 242 -26.77 -0.95 -27.78
C THR A 242 -27.60 -0.92 -26.50
N TYR A 243 -27.39 0.08 -25.64
CA TYR A 243 -28.17 0.23 -24.40
C TYR A 243 -29.38 1.17 -24.55
N ASN A 244 -29.74 1.55 -25.79
CA ASN A 244 -30.86 2.43 -26.10
C ASN A 244 -30.88 3.72 -25.25
N CYS A 245 -29.72 4.38 -25.11
CA CYS A 245 -29.65 5.67 -24.42
C CYS A 245 -30.52 6.70 -25.15
N LYS A 246 -31.53 7.25 -24.46
CA LYS A 246 -32.42 8.27 -25.01
C LYS A 246 -31.92 9.67 -24.71
N THR A 247 -31.25 9.81 -23.57
CA THR A 247 -30.67 11.05 -23.07
C THR A 247 -29.23 10.82 -22.63
N PHE A 248 -28.46 11.90 -22.53
CA PHE A 248 -27.10 11.81 -21.99
C PHE A 248 -27.10 11.38 -20.51
N GLN A 249 -28.19 11.64 -19.77
CA GLN A 249 -28.37 11.10 -18.41
C GLN A 249 -28.36 9.56 -18.39
N ASP A 250 -28.95 8.90 -19.39
CA ASP A 250 -28.92 7.44 -19.49
C ASP A 250 -27.49 6.93 -19.68
N TYR A 251 -26.72 7.61 -20.54
CA TYR A 251 -25.31 7.31 -20.79
C TYR A 251 -24.45 7.56 -19.53
N HIS A 252 -24.67 8.67 -18.83
CA HIS A 252 -23.99 9.01 -17.57
C HIS A 252 -24.25 7.98 -16.47
N ASN A 253 -25.51 7.60 -16.27
CA ASN A 253 -25.90 6.62 -15.27
C ASN A 253 -25.28 5.25 -15.57
N LEU A 254 -25.30 4.85 -16.85
CA LEU A 254 -24.66 3.60 -17.29
C LEU A 254 -23.15 3.65 -17.07
N TYR A 255 -22.48 4.74 -17.44
CA TYR A 255 -21.04 4.94 -17.24
C TYR A 255 -20.66 4.77 -15.76
N ASN A 256 -21.34 5.49 -14.85
CA ASN A 256 -21.09 5.41 -13.41
C ASN A 256 -21.34 4.00 -12.86
N LYS A 257 -22.42 3.35 -13.30
CA LYS A 257 -22.77 2.00 -12.88
C LYS A 257 -21.74 0.98 -13.36
N THR A 258 -21.27 1.09 -14.60
CA THR A 258 -20.21 0.23 -15.15
C THR A 258 -18.92 0.37 -14.34
N ASP A 259 -18.45 1.60 -14.07
CA ASP A 259 -17.22 1.83 -13.28
C ASP A 259 -17.30 1.19 -11.88
N VAL A 260 -18.44 1.30 -11.19
CA VAL A 260 -18.65 0.71 -9.87
C VAL A 260 -18.67 -0.82 -9.92
N LEU A 261 -19.32 -1.41 -10.92
CA LEU A 261 -19.39 -2.86 -11.08
C LEU A 261 -18.04 -3.46 -11.48
N LEU A 262 -17.29 -2.79 -12.36
CA LEU A 262 -15.93 -3.17 -12.71
C LEU A 262 -15.01 -3.14 -11.49
N LEU A 263 -15.12 -2.11 -10.65
CA LEU A 263 -14.35 -2.06 -9.40
C LEU A 263 -14.72 -3.22 -8.47
N ALA A 264 -16.00 -3.58 -8.38
CA ALA A 264 -16.44 -4.74 -7.60
C ALA A 264 -15.85 -6.05 -8.15
N ASP A 265 -15.86 -6.26 -9.47
CA ASP A 265 -15.28 -7.44 -10.13
C ASP A 265 -13.77 -7.54 -9.87
N VAL A 266 -13.04 -6.43 -10.08
CA VAL A 266 -11.60 -6.33 -9.84
C VAL A 266 -11.26 -6.60 -8.38
N PHE A 267 -11.94 -5.95 -7.44
CA PHE A 267 -11.59 -6.06 -6.02
C PHE A 267 -12.01 -7.42 -5.43
N GLU A 268 -13.13 -8.02 -5.84
CA GLU A 268 -13.49 -9.37 -5.42
C GLU A 268 -12.54 -10.42 -6.00
N ASN A 269 -12.08 -10.27 -7.25
CA ASN A 269 -11.03 -11.12 -7.79
C ASN A 269 -9.73 -10.98 -6.97
N PHE A 270 -9.36 -9.75 -6.61
CA PHE A 270 -8.21 -9.48 -5.75
C PHE A 270 -8.36 -10.10 -4.35
N ARG A 271 -9.55 -10.02 -3.74
CA ARG A 271 -9.85 -10.69 -2.46
C ARG A 271 -9.66 -12.22 -2.59
N LYS A 272 -10.17 -12.83 -3.66
CA LYS A 272 -9.97 -14.27 -3.92
C LYS A 272 -8.50 -14.63 -4.07
N LEU A 273 -7.73 -13.84 -4.83
CA LEU A 273 -6.29 -14.03 -4.99
C LEU A 273 -5.57 -14.01 -3.63
N CYS A 274 -5.86 -13.01 -2.79
CA CYS A 274 -5.26 -12.88 -1.46
C CYS A 274 -5.68 -14.03 -0.53
N MET A 275 -6.96 -14.41 -0.54
CA MET A 275 -7.48 -15.51 0.26
C MET A 275 -6.89 -16.87 -0.18
N ASN A 276 -6.65 -17.07 -1.46
CA ASN A 276 -6.05 -18.31 -1.97
C ASN A 276 -4.59 -18.45 -1.54
N ASN A 277 -3.80 -17.38 -1.69
CA ASN A 277 -2.35 -17.42 -1.48
C ASN A 277 -1.92 -17.14 -0.03
N TYR A 278 -2.60 -16.23 0.67
CA TYR A 278 -2.19 -15.75 2.00
C TYR A 278 -3.22 -16.06 3.10
N LYS A 279 -4.44 -16.48 2.73
CA LYS A 279 -5.56 -16.68 3.68
C LYS A 279 -5.84 -15.40 4.49
N LEU A 280 -5.70 -14.24 3.84
CA LEU A 280 -5.95 -12.92 4.40
C LEU A 280 -6.83 -12.12 3.43
N ASP A 281 -7.81 -11.42 3.97
CA ASP A 281 -8.73 -10.62 3.18
C ASP A 281 -8.23 -9.17 3.12
N PRO A 282 -7.91 -8.62 1.93
CA PRO A 282 -7.36 -7.28 1.79
C PRO A 282 -8.30 -6.18 2.31
N ALA A 283 -9.61 -6.45 2.39
CA ALA A 283 -10.59 -5.50 2.94
C ALA A 283 -10.40 -5.19 4.44
N TRP A 284 -9.56 -5.96 5.15
CA TRP A 284 -9.16 -5.69 6.54
C TRP A 284 -8.05 -4.66 6.68
N TYR A 285 -7.36 -4.37 5.58
CA TYR A 285 -6.17 -3.54 5.55
C TYR A 285 -6.46 -2.18 4.94
N TYR A 286 -5.59 -1.22 5.19
CA TYR A 286 -5.65 0.09 4.51
C TYR A 286 -4.84 0.12 3.22
N THR A 287 -3.78 -0.69 3.13
CA THR A 287 -2.79 -0.68 2.03
C THR A 287 -2.10 -2.03 1.89
N SER A 288 -1.49 -2.32 0.73
CA SER A 288 -0.69 -3.53 0.49
C SER A 288 0.42 -3.77 1.53
N PRO A 289 1.17 -2.76 2.03
CA PRO A 289 2.14 -2.98 3.09
C PRO A 289 1.61 -3.54 4.40
N GLY A 290 0.37 -3.21 4.78
CA GLY A 290 -0.25 -3.83 5.96
C GLY A 290 -0.53 -5.31 5.71
N LEU A 291 -1.11 -5.63 4.54
CA LEU A 291 -1.41 -6.99 4.12
C LEU A 291 -0.15 -7.84 3.99
N ALA A 292 0.90 -7.31 3.37
CA ALA A 292 2.16 -8.01 3.13
C ALA A 292 2.87 -8.38 4.44
N TRP A 293 2.88 -7.46 5.41
CA TRP A 293 3.48 -7.69 6.72
C TRP A 293 2.77 -8.81 7.49
N ASP A 294 1.44 -8.79 7.54
CA ASP A 294 0.69 -9.85 8.22
C ASP A 294 0.79 -11.18 7.46
N ALA A 295 0.83 -11.17 6.13
CA ALA A 295 1.06 -12.37 5.33
C ALA A 295 2.42 -12.99 5.64
N LEU A 296 3.48 -12.17 5.73
CA LEU A 296 4.82 -12.61 6.13
C LEU A 296 4.79 -13.28 7.51
N LEU A 297 4.26 -12.61 8.53
CA LEU A 297 4.20 -13.15 9.88
C LEU A 297 3.39 -14.45 9.95
N LYS A 298 2.26 -14.52 9.23
CA LYS A 298 1.42 -15.71 9.17
C LYS A 298 2.12 -16.91 8.52
N ILE A 299 2.84 -16.69 7.43
CA ILE A 299 3.52 -17.74 6.67
C ILE A 299 4.74 -18.25 7.43
N THR A 300 5.56 -17.33 7.94
CA THR A 300 6.83 -17.66 8.60
C THR A 300 6.63 -18.12 10.04
N LYS A 301 5.51 -17.73 10.67
CA LYS A 301 5.22 -17.98 12.08
C LYS A 301 6.33 -17.52 13.03
N VAL A 302 7.15 -16.55 12.59
CA VAL A 302 8.26 -16.02 13.36
C VAL A 302 7.75 -15.25 14.58
N ASN A 303 8.47 -15.35 15.70
CA ASN A 303 8.31 -14.45 16.83
C ASN A 303 9.47 -13.46 16.83
N LEU A 304 9.14 -12.18 16.63
CA LEU A 304 10.12 -11.10 16.61
C LEU A 304 10.13 -10.38 17.95
N GLU A 305 11.29 -10.31 18.58
CA GLU A 305 11.47 -9.53 19.79
C GLU A 305 11.39 -8.03 19.47
N LEU A 306 10.73 -7.28 20.34
CA LEU A 306 10.70 -5.82 20.27
C LEU A 306 11.86 -5.25 21.08
N ILE A 307 12.53 -4.22 20.55
CA ILE A 307 13.60 -3.55 21.28
C ILE A 307 12.99 -2.72 22.42
N HIS A 308 13.40 -3.06 23.65
CA HIS A 308 12.99 -2.33 24.86
C HIS A 308 14.09 -1.39 25.38
N ASP A 309 15.35 -1.67 25.05
CA ASP A 309 16.50 -0.86 25.46
C ASP A 309 16.71 0.35 24.53
N ARG A 310 16.89 1.53 25.13
CA ARG A 310 17.05 2.79 24.38
C ARG A 310 18.35 2.83 23.58
N GLN A 311 19.46 2.31 24.12
CA GLN A 311 20.75 2.31 23.45
C GLN A 311 20.75 1.36 22.26
N ILE A 312 20.16 0.16 22.41
CA ILE A 312 19.98 -0.78 21.30
C ILE A 312 19.14 -0.14 20.19
N LEU A 313 18.07 0.57 20.55
CA LEU A 313 17.24 1.28 19.58
C LEU A 313 18.04 2.36 18.84
N ASP A 314 18.82 3.18 19.55
CA ASP A 314 19.63 4.24 18.95
C ASP A 314 20.74 3.69 18.03
N ILE A 315 21.37 2.56 18.39
CA ILE A 315 22.32 1.86 17.52
C ILE A 315 21.63 1.44 16.22
N ASN A 316 20.46 0.83 16.31
CA ASN A 316 19.71 0.40 15.12
C ASN A 316 19.23 1.60 14.26
N GLU A 317 18.68 2.66 14.87
CA GLU A 317 18.24 3.87 14.14
C GLU A 317 19.41 4.53 13.40
N ASN A 318 20.58 4.65 14.05
CA ASN A 318 21.79 5.23 13.46
C ASN A 318 22.43 4.34 12.37
N GLY A 319 22.24 3.02 12.46
CA GLY A 319 22.71 2.06 11.48
C GLY A 319 21.95 2.09 10.14
N ILE A 320 20.71 2.59 10.12
CA ILE A 320 19.89 2.62 8.89
C ILE A 320 20.53 3.57 7.88
N LYS A 321 21.09 3.01 6.81
CA LYS A 321 21.67 3.73 5.68
C LYS A 321 21.08 3.17 4.40
N GLY A 322 20.43 4.04 3.62
CA GLY A 322 19.73 3.68 2.38
C GLY A 322 20.62 3.06 1.30
N GLY A 323 20.06 2.88 0.11
CA GLY A 323 20.82 2.45 -1.05
C GLY A 323 21.90 3.47 -1.42
N VAL A 324 23.05 2.98 -1.90
CA VAL A 324 24.10 3.84 -2.43
C VAL A 324 23.64 4.40 -3.78
N ALA A 325 23.65 5.73 -3.90
CA ALA A 325 23.37 6.42 -5.15
C ALA A 325 24.50 7.41 -5.42
N MET A 326 25.34 7.09 -6.40
CA MET A 326 26.51 7.90 -6.77
C MET A 326 26.71 7.91 -8.27
N ILE A 327 27.43 8.94 -8.73
CA ILE A 327 27.82 9.13 -10.12
C ILE A 327 29.34 9.35 -10.11
N SER A 328 30.11 8.33 -10.49
CA SER A 328 31.57 8.42 -10.59
C SER A 328 32.00 9.16 -11.87
N LYS A 329 31.32 8.88 -13.01
CA LYS A 329 31.52 9.57 -14.29
C LYS A 329 30.31 10.43 -14.64
N ARG A 330 30.47 11.77 -14.66
CA ARG A 330 29.37 12.73 -14.87
C ARG A 330 28.65 12.59 -16.21
N TYR A 331 29.36 12.20 -17.25
CA TYR A 331 28.80 12.05 -18.59
C TYR A 331 29.56 10.99 -19.38
N SER A 332 28.82 10.15 -20.10
CA SER A 332 29.35 9.24 -21.10
C SER A 332 28.30 9.13 -22.20
N GLU A 333 28.73 9.18 -23.45
CA GLU A 333 27.90 9.00 -24.64
C GLU A 333 28.34 7.69 -25.31
N ALA A 334 27.38 6.85 -25.68
CA ALA A 334 27.71 5.65 -26.45
C ALA A 334 28.21 6.07 -27.85
N ASN A 335 29.28 5.42 -28.30
CA ASN A 335 29.81 5.56 -29.66
C ASN A 335 30.28 4.18 -30.12
N SER A 336 29.41 3.44 -30.79
CA SER A 336 29.74 2.11 -31.32
C SER A 336 29.29 1.98 -32.77
N PRO A 337 29.91 1.11 -33.58
CA PRO A 337 29.48 0.90 -34.98
C PRO A 337 28.01 0.51 -35.14
N ASP A 338 27.37 0.02 -34.08
CA ASP A 338 26.00 -0.49 -34.07
C ASP A 338 24.92 0.58 -33.83
N ILE A 339 25.30 1.85 -33.56
CA ILE A 339 24.34 2.95 -33.33
C ILE A 339 24.28 3.90 -34.53
N ALA A 340 23.08 4.43 -34.81
CA ALA A 340 22.80 5.24 -36.00
C ALA A 340 23.66 6.52 -36.12
N ASN A 341 24.13 7.06 -34.99
CA ASN A 341 24.93 8.27 -34.87
C ASN A 341 26.43 7.96 -34.63
N TYR A 342 26.90 6.77 -35.01
CA TYR A 342 28.31 6.38 -34.89
C TYR A 342 29.24 7.41 -35.55
N ASN A 343 30.27 7.82 -34.81
CA ASN A 343 31.33 8.67 -35.34
C ASN A 343 32.67 7.91 -35.31
N PRO A 344 33.20 7.50 -36.46
CA PRO A 344 34.49 6.79 -36.52
C PRO A 344 35.69 7.65 -36.11
N LYS A 345 35.50 8.98 -35.95
CA LYS A 345 36.53 9.90 -35.44
C LYS A 345 36.54 10.01 -33.91
N LYS A 346 35.53 9.47 -33.23
CA LYS A 346 35.47 9.42 -31.76
C LYS A 346 35.87 8.03 -31.27
N GLU A 347 36.36 7.95 -30.04
CA GLU A 347 36.67 6.68 -29.37
C GLU A 347 35.42 5.80 -29.27
N ASN A 348 35.58 4.49 -29.44
CA ASN A 348 34.48 3.56 -29.28
C ASN A 348 34.10 3.47 -27.79
N VAL A 349 32.86 3.79 -27.46
CA VAL A 349 32.32 3.76 -26.10
C VAL A 349 31.06 2.89 -26.07
N ASN A 350 31.10 1.80 -25.31
CA ASN A 350 29.93 0.98 -25.03
C ASN A 350 29.42 1.28 -23.62
N ILE A 351 28.09 1.33 -23.45
CA ILE A 351 27.45 1.54 -22.15
C ILE A 351 26.58 0.32 -21.86
N SER A 352 26.85 -0.34 -20.74
CA SER A 352 26.07 -1.49 -20.28
C SER A 352 25.23 -1.11 -19.06
N TYR A 353 23.98 -1.58 -19.03
CA TYR A 353 23.09 -1.43 -17.88
C TYR A 353 22.88 -2.78 -17.21
N ILE A 354 23.24 -2.87 -15.92
CA ILE A 354 23.09 -4.08 -15.11
C ILE A 354 22.17 -3.72 -13.94
N ASP A 355 21.14 -4.54 -13.72
CA ASP A 355 20.18 -4.36 -12.62
C ASP A 355 20.08 -5.64 -11.79
N ALA A 356 20.16 -5.47 -10.47
CA ALA A 356 20.02 -6.58 -9.53
C ALA A 356 18.53 -6.93 -9.35
N ASN A 357 18.11 -8.03 -9.97
CA ASN A 357 16.75 -8.54 -9.85
C ASN A 357 16.40 -8.86 -8.39
N ASN A 358 15.50 -8.06 -7.79
CA ASN A 358 14.98 -8.27 -6.42
C ASN A 358 16.07 -8.27 -5.34
N LEU A 359 17.00 -7.31 -5.39
CA LEU A 359 18.12 -7.17 -4.46
C LEU A 359 17.72 -7.28 -2.97
N TYR A 360 16.68 -6.56 -2.55
CA TYR A 360 16.22 -6.65 -1.15
C TYR A 360 15.56 -7.99 -0.83
N GLY A 361 14.88 -8.62 -1.78
CA GLY A 361 14.38 -9.99 -1.61
C GLY A 361 15.50 -10.99 -1.39
N TRP A 362 16.61 -10.87 -2.13
CA TRP A 362 17.80 -11.69 -1.89
C TRP A 362 18.37 -11.49 -0.49
N ALA A 363 18.46 -10.24 -0.02
CA ALA A 363 18.93 -9.93 1.33
C ALA A 363 17.96 -10.45 2.41
N MET A 364 16.65 -10.37 2.15
CA MET A 364 15.62 -10.93 3.03
C MET A 364 15.69 -12.45 3.13
N SER A 365 16.22 -13.15 2.13
CA SER A 365 16.45 -14.60 2.21
C SER A 365 17.71 -15.01 2.98
N LYS A 366 18.49 -14.05 3.51
CA LYS A 366 19.67 -14.34 4.35
C LYS A 366 19.29 -14.43 5.82
N LYS A 367 20.28 -14.76 6.66
CA LYS A 367 20.12 -14.75 8.11
C LYS A 367 19.80 -13.33 8.57
N LEU A 368 18.65 -13.18 9.23
CA LEU A 368 18.18 -11.91 9.76
C LEU A 368 17.92 -12.02 11.27
N PRO A 369 18.14 -10.95 12.05
CA PRO A 369 17.92 -10.96 13.49
C PRO A 369 16.48 -11.32 13.84
N THR A 370 16.28 -11.95 14.99
CA THR A 370 14.96 -12.36 15.49
C THR A 370 14.73 -11.98 16.95
N HIS A 371 15.64 -12.33 17.84
CA HIS A 371 15.50 -12.20 19.29
C HIS A 371 16.85 -12.26 20.03
N ASN A 372 16.81 -12.20 21.36
CA ASN A 372 17.94 -12.19 22.29
C ASN A 372 18.87 -10.99 22.10
N PHE A 373 18.31 -9.80 21.89
CA PHE A 373 19.11 -8.58 21.73
C PHE A 373 19.78 -8.20 23.05
N LYS A 374 21.11 -8.20 23.08
CA LYS A 374 21.91 -7.84 24.25
C LYS A 374 23.05 -6.92 23.87
N LEU A 375 23.30 -5.90 24.69
CA LEU A 375 24.55 -5.14 24.61
C LEU A 375 25.72 -6.08 24.89
N MET A 376 26.76 -5.98 24.08
CA MET A 376 27.98 -6.78 24.17
C MET A 376 28.88 -6.25 25.30
N ASN A 377 29.43 -7.15 26.11
CA ASN A 377 30.50 -6.83 27.07
C ASN A 377 31.87 -6.87 26.39
N ASP A 378 32.95 -6.57 27.12
CA ASP A 378 34.30 -6.51 26.55
C ASP A 378 34.72 -7.86 25.91
N ASP A 379 34.44 -8.99 26.57
CA ASP A 379 34.73 -10.33 26.03
C ASP A 379 33.99 -10.58 24.70
N ASP A 380 32.69 -10.22 24.64
CA ASP A 380 31.89 -10.34 23.42
C ASP A 380 32.46 -9.47 22.29
N LEU A 381 32.97 -8.27 22.61
CA LEU A 381 33.55 -7.35 21.63
C LEU A 381 34.89 -7.86 21.10
N GLU A 382 35.72 -8.47 21.94
CA GLU A 382 36.95 -9.13 21.50
C GLU A 382 36.65 -10.32 20.58
N GLU A 383 35.61 -11.10 20.91
CA GLU A 383 35.20 -12.27 20.14
C GLU A 383 34.10 -12.01 19.10
N TRP A 384 33.88 -10.74 18.70
CA TRP A 384 32.73 -10.33 17.88
C TRP A 384 32.52 -11.16 16.61
N ARG A 385 33.59 -11.70 16.02
CA ARG A 385 33.54 -12.53 14.80
C ARG A 385 32.74 -13.82 14.99
N LYS A 386 32.63 -14.32 16.23
CA LYS A 386 31.88 -15.52 16.62
C LYS A 386 30.39 -15.24 16.84
N HIS A 387 29.99 -13.97 16.88
CA HIS A 387 28.62 -13.56 17.18
C HIS A 387 27.93 -12.95 15.96
N SER A 388 26.62 -13.22 15.84
CA SER A 388 25.74 -12.43 14.99
C SER A 388 25.44 -11.11 15.71
N CYS A 389 25.97 -10.01 15.17
CA CYS A 389 25.94 -8.72 15.85
C CYS A 389 25.82 -7.51 14.90
N ILE A 390 25.48 -6.37 15.50
CA ILE A 390 25.62 -5.02 14.95
C ILE A 390 26.66 -4.30 15.80
N LEU A 391 27.63 -3.66 15.15
CA LEU A 391 28.77 -3.04 15.83
C LEU A 391 28.84 -1.55 15.52
N VAL A 392 29.36 -0.77 16.46
CA VAL A 392 29.74 0.64 16.29
C VAL A 392 31.26 0.72 16.31
N VAL A 393 31.88 1.06 15.18
CA VAL A 393 33.33 0.91 14.98
C VAL A 393 33.98 2.16 14.38
N ASP A 394 35.29 2.29 14.55
CA ASP A 394 36.12 3.17 13.76
C ASP A 394 36.85 2.34 12.68
N LEU A 395 36.82 2.82 11.44
CA LEU A 395 37.49 2.19 10.30
C LEU A 395 38.47 3.17 9.68
N GLU A 396 39.74 2.77 9.57
CA GLU A 396 40.71 3.47 8.73
C GLU A 396 40.52 3.02 7.28
N TYR A 397 40.58 4.01 6.38
CA TYR A 397 40.57 3.84 4.94
C TYR A 397 42.00 4.08 4.43
N PRO A 398 42.77 3.03 4.12
CA PRO A 398 44.15 3.20 3.69
C PRO A 398 44.27 3.92 2.34
N ASP A 399 45.22 4.85 2.23
CA ASP A 399 45.46 5.63 1.01
C ASP A 399 45.75 4.75 -0.22
N ASN A 400 46.38 3.58 -0.01
CA ASN A 400 46.70 2.64 -1.10
C ASN A 400 45.46 1.98 -1.73
N LEU A 401 44.28 2.12 -1.13
CA LEU A 401 43.01 1.62 -1.68
C LEU A 401 42.24 2.69 -2.46
N HIS A 402 42.67 3.96 -2.41
CA HIS A 402 41.90 5.08 -2.95
C HIS A 402 41.67 4.94 -4.45
N ASP A 403 42.70 4.57 -5.22
CA ASP A 403 42.57 4.38 -6.66
C ASP A 403 41.64 3.21 -7.01
N LEU A 404 41.75 2.09 -6.29
CA LEU A 404 40.93 0.89 -6.50
C LEU A 404 39.45 1.14 -6.16
N HIS A 405 39.18 1.87 -5.09
CA HIS A 405 37.82 2.07 -4.57
C HIS A 405 37.17 3.38 -5.01
N ASN A 406 37.84 4.19 -5.85
CA ASN A 406 37.34 5.50 -6.26
C ASN A 406 35.97 5.43 -6.95
N ASP A 407 35.73 4.35 -7.69
CA ASP A 407 34.49 4.13 -8.46
C ASP A 407 33.32 3.61 -7.63
N LEU A 408 33.55 3.07 -6.42
CA LEU A 408 32.48 2.66 -5.52
C LEU A 408 32.94 2.60 -4.04
N PRO A 409 33.23 3.74 -3.38
CA PRO A 409 33.79 3.72 -2.04
C PRO A 409 32.93 2.96 -1.02
N LEU A 410 33.59 2.14 -0.19
CA LEU A 410 32.95 1.40 0.90
C LEU A 410 32.44 2.32 2.03
N ALA A 411 31.52 1.79 2.85
CA ALA A 411 31.00 2.42 4.06
C ALA A 411 30.44 3.86 3.88
N PRO A 412 29.38 4.07 3.09
CA PRO A 412 28.82 5.40 2.83
C PRO A 412 28.29 6.10 4.09
N GLU A 413 28.47 7.42 4.19
CA GLU A 413 28.08 8.22 5.36
C GLU A 413 27.05 9.29 5.02
N ARG A 414 26.23 9.68 5.99
CA ARG A 414 25.31 10.81 5.83
C ARG A 414 26.09 12.11 6.02
N LEU A 415 26.16 12.92 4.97
CA LEU A 415 26.86 14.21 4.97
C LEU A 415 25.89 15.33 4.58
N MET A 416 26.08 16.51 5.17
CA MET A 416 25.30 17.70 4.84
C MET A 416 25.89 18.39 3.62
N VAL A 417 25.17 18.38 2.50
CA VAL A 417 25.54 19.10 1.27
C VAL A 417 24.47 20.13 0.96
N ASN A 418 24.83 21.42 0.94
CA ASN A 418 23.89 22.52 0.67
C ASN A 418 22.63 22.48 1.54
N LYS A 419 22.79 22.21 2.85
CA LYS A 419 21.69 22.07 3.84
C LYS A 419 20.77 20.85 3.62
N VAL A 420 21.15 19.93 2.75
CA VAL A 420 20.43 18.66 2.54
C VAL A 420 21.32 17.52 2.97
N GLU A 421 20.81 16.66 3.86
CA GLU A 421 21.49 15.43 4.24
C GLU A 421 21.46 14.45 3.05
N LYS A 422 22.63 13.93 2.67
CA LYS A 422 22.79 12.95 1.60
C LYS A 422 23.66 11.79 2.07
N LEU A 423 23.35 10.58 1.62
CA LEU A 423 24.20 9.42 1.82
C LEU A 423 25.28 9.40 0.74
N ILE A 424 26.55 9.57 1.13
CA ILE A 424 27.68 9.80 0.23
C ILE A 424 28.78 8.75 0.51
N PRO A 425 29.09 7.89 -0.48
CA PRO A 425 30.32 7.11 -0.50
C PRO A 425 31.53 8.05 -0.53
N ASN A 426 32.51 7.81 0.34
CA ASN A 426 33.73 8.61 0.40
C ASN A 426 34.91 7.77 0.93
N LEU A 427 36.13 8.20 0.62
CA LEU A 427 37.38 7.51 0.97
C LEU A 427 37.96 7.94 2.34
N ASN A 428 37.22 8.67 3.17
CA ASN A 428 37.74 9.12 4.48
C ASN A 428 37.70 7.97 5.51
N ASN A 429 38.43 8.15 6.61
CA ASN A 429 38.24 7.32 7.80
C ASN A 429 36.79 7.46 8.33
N LYS A 430 36.26 6.37 8.85
CA LYS A 430 34.90 6.28 9.39
C LYS A 430 34.97 6.27 10.91
N ASN A 431 34.21 7.14 11.56
CA ASN A 431 34.18 7.25 13.01
C ASN A 431 32.81 6.85 13.54
N ARG A 432 32.78 5.97 14.53
CA ARG A 432 31.55 5.43 15.17
C ARG A 432 30.54 4.92 14.14
N TYR A 433 31.02 4.30 13.09
CA TYR A 433 30.22 3.75 12.00
C TYR A 433 29.46 2.51 12.49
N THR A 434 28.14 2.56 12.43
CA THR A 434 27.28 1.42 12.80
C THR A 434 27.01 0.51 11.62
N LEU A 435 27.28 -0.79 11.73
CA LEU A 435 27.07 -1.74 10.64
C LEU A 435 26.79 -3.17 11.10
N HIS A 436 26.18 -3.95 10.22
CA HIS A 436 26.01 -5.39 10.40
C HIS A 436 27.37 -6.11 10.33
N HIS A 437 27.57 -7.14 11.15
CA HIS A 437 28.84 -7.88 11.20
C HIS A 437 29.27 -8.48 9.85
N VAL A 438 28.32 -8.87 8.99
CA VAL A 438 28.60 -9.39 7.63
C VAL A 438 29.26 -8.32 6.76
N ASN A 439 28.79 -7.08 6.84
CA ASN A 439 29.38 -5.95 6.12
C ASN A 439 30.76 -5.61 6.66
N LEU A 440 30.93 -5.63 7.99
CA LEU A 440 32.24 -5.41 8.57
C LEU A 440 33.25 -6.44 8.07
N LYS A 441 32.90 -7.73 8.07
CA LYS A 441 33.77 -8.80 7.54
C LYS A 441 34.19 -8.48 6.09
N GLN A 442 33.24 -8.19 5.20
CA GLN A 442 33.53 -7.85 3.82
C GLN A 442 34.43 -6.61 3.68
N TYR A 443 34.20 -5.55 4.47
CA TYR A 443 35.02 -4.34 4.41
C TYR A 443 36.47 -4.61 4.81
N LEU A 444 36.68 -5.47 5.82
CA LEU A 444 38.03 -5.88 6.23
C LEU A 444 38.71 -6.76 5.16
N ASP A 445 37.95 -7.65 4.52
CA ASP A 445 38.45 -8.48 3.44
C ASP A 445 38.83 -7.64 2.20
N LEU A 446 38.13 -6.52 1.97
CA LEU A 446 38.45 -5.50 0.95
C LEU A 446 39.51 -4.48 1.43
N GLY A 447 40.12 -4.67 2.59
CA GLY A 447 41.32 -3.95 3.03
C GLY A 447 41.12 -2.75 3.98
N LEU A 448 39.88 -2.41 4.38
CA LEU A 448 39.69 -1.43 5.47
C LEU A 448 40.28 -1.98 6.76
N LYS A 449 40.78 -1.10 7.64
CA LYS A 449 41.35 -1.52 8.93
C LYS A 449 40.41 -1.14 10.06
N LEU A 450 40.05 -2.11 10.89
CA LEU A 450 39.33 -1.89 12.14
C LEU A 450 40.27 -1.31 13.19
N THR A 451 40.07 -0.04 13.56
CA THR A 451 40.93 0.64 14.56
C THR A 451 40.34 0.61 15.95
N LYS A 452 39.00 0.60 16.08
CA LYS A 452 38.32 0.54 17.38
C LYS A 452 36.91 -0.04 17.27
N ILE A 453 36.50 -0.80 18.29
CA ILE A 453 35.11 -1.18 18.53
C ILE A 453 34.62 -0.40 19.76
N HIS A 454 33.55 0.39 19.61
CA HIS A 454 33.00 1.21 20.71
C HIS A 454 31.90 0.50 21.48
N SER A 455 31.05 -0.24 20.77
CA SER A 455 29.93 -1.00 21.34
C SER A 455 29.37 -1.97 20.30
N GLY A 456 28.56 -2.91 20.77
CA GLY A 456 27.89 -3.88 19.92
C GLY A 456 26.59 -4.39 20.53
N VAL A 457 25.72 -4.90 19.65
CA VAL A 457 24.50 -5.61 20.02
C VAL A 457 24.58 -6.99 19.40
N LYS A 458 24.59 -8.04 20.24
CA LYS A 458 24.50 -9.44 19.79
C LYS A 458 23.05 -9.91 19.82
N PHE A 459 22.72 -10.85 18.92
CA PHE A 459 21.37 -11.38 18.74
C PHE A 459 21.42 -12.77 18.08
N GLU A 460 20.26 -13.44 18.07
CA GLU A 460 20.04 -14.65 17.29
C GLU A 460 19.42 -14.32 15.93
N GLU A 461 19.87 -15.01 14.89
CA GLU A 461 19.42 -14.81 13.51
C GLU A 461 19.10 -16.13 12.79
N SER A 462 18.20 -16.06 11.82
CA SER A 462 17.83 -17.20 10.97
C SER A 462 17.30 -16.74 9.62
N ASN A 463 17.19 -17.65 8.64
CA ASN A 463 16.62 -17.36 7.32
C ASN A 463 15.08 -17.33 7.34
N TRP A 464 14.47 -16.72 8.35
CA TRP A 464 13.04 -16.89 8.62
C TRP A 464 12.13 -16.23 7.57
N MET A 465 12.62 -15.20 6.84
CA MET A 465 11.85 -14.55 5.76
C MET A 465 11.92 -15.33 4.43
N GLU A 466 12.90 -16.22 4.24
CA GLU A 466 13.14 -16.95 2.99
C GLU A 466 11.89 -17.70 2.46
N PRO A 467 11.11 -18.43 3.28
CA PRO A 467 9.91 -19.12 2.80
C PRO A 467 8.88 -18.19 2.16
N TYR A 468 8.72 -16.98 2.69
CA TYR A 468 7.79 -15.98 2.15
C TYR A 468 8.30 -15.39 0.84
N ILE A 469 9.60 -15.06 0.76
CA ILE A 469 10.22 -14.54 -0.46
C ILE A 469 10.13 -15.58 -1.58
N MET A 470 10.40 -16.85 -1.27
CA MET A 470 10.31 -17.95 -2.23
C MET A 470 8.87 -18.18 -2.69
N LEU A 471 7.89 -18.15 -1.77
CA LEU A 471 6.47 -18.23 -2.13
C LEU A 471 6.09 -17.16 -3.15
N ASN A 472 6.38 -15.88 -2.86
CA ASN A 472 6.03 -14.78 -3.76
C ASN A 472 6.81 -14.81 -5.08
N THR A 473 8.05 -15.30 -5.06
CA THR A 473 8.84 -15.49 -6.28
C THR A 473 8.21 -16.54 -7.18
N ASN A 474 7.78 -17.67 -6.61
CA ASN A 474 7.08 -18.73 -7.34
C ASN A 474 5.71 -18.26 -7.84
N LEU A 475 4.95 -17.54 -7.03
CA LEU A 475 3.66 -16.96 -7.43
C LEU A 475 3.84 -15.96 -8.58
N LYS A 476 4.87 -15.13 -8.53
CA LYS A 476 5.23 -14.18 -9.59
C LYS A 476 5.61 -14.88 -10.89
N GLN A 477 6.36 -15.98 -10.82
CA GLN A 477 6.73 -16.77 -12.01
C GLN A 477 5.52 -17.46 -12.66
N ASN A 478 4.57 -17.90 -11.84
CA ASN A 478 3.35 -18.59 -12.30
C ASN A 478 2.15 -17.63 -12.52
N ALA A 479 2.37 -16.32 -12.42
CA ALA A 479 1.33 -15.31 -12.58
C ALA A 479 0.74 -15.36 -13.99
N LYS A 480 -0.60 -15.31 -14.07
CA LYS A 480 -1.30 -15.45 -15.36
C LYS A 480 -1.43 -14.16 -16.14
N ASN A 481 -1.23 -13.04 -15.48
CA ASN A 481 -1.37 -11.71 -16.06
C ASN A 481 -0.35 -10.74 -15.45
N PRO A 482 -0.09 -9.59 -16.11
CA PRO A 482 0.85 -8.59 -15.61
C PRO A 482 0.51 -8.07 -14.20
N PHE A 483 -0.78 -7.93 -13.90
CA PHE A 483 -1.25 -7.46 -12.60
C PHE A 483 -0.79 -8.37 -11.44
N GLU A 484 -1.01 -9.68 -11.55
CA GLU A 484 -0.58 -10.65 -10.53
C GLU A 484 0.94 -10.60 -10.33
N LYS A 485 1.69 -10.51 -11.44
CA LYS A 485 3.16 -10.43 -11.41
C LYS A 485 3.63 -9.19 -10.64
N ASP A 486 3.03 -8.04 -10.89
CA ASP A 486 3.34 -6.79 -10.20
C ASP A 486 2.90 -6.80 -8.74
N PHE A 487 1.75 -7.41 -8.45
CA PHE A 487 1.25 -7.58 -7.08
C PHE A 487 2.19 -8.44 -6.24
N PHE A 488 2.61 -9.62 -6.72
CA PHE A 488 3.54 -10.47 -5.97
C PHE A 488 4.92 -9.82 -5.79
N LYS A 489 5.37 -9.01 -6.76
CA LYS A 489 6.55 -8.16 -6.59
C LYS A 489 6.34 -7.11 -5.49
N LEU A 490 5.18 -6.44 -5.49
CA LEU A 490 4.81 -5.44 -4.49
C LEU A 490 4.76 -6.04 -3.08
N MET A 491 4.29 -7.28 -2.92
CA MET A 491 4.24 -7.97 -1.62
C MET A 491 5.63 -8.08 -0.98
N ASN A 492 6.65 -8.46 -1.76
CA ASN A 492 8.05 -8.49 -1.28
C ASN A 492 8.56 -7.08 -0.94
N ASN A 493 8.42 -6.12 -1.86
CA ASN A 493 8.91 -4.75 -1.65
C ASN A 493 8.24 -4.07 -0.45
N SER A 494 6.97 -4.37 -0.21
CA SER A 494 6.20 -3.77 0.86
C SER A 494 6.62 -4.26 2.24
N VAL A 495 7.04 -5.53 2.36
CA VAL A 495 7.62 -6.06 3.61
C VAL A 495 8.87 -5.27 3.99
N PHE A 496 9.78 -5.08 3.04
CA PHE A 496 10.97 -4.25 3.28
C PHE A 496 10.59 -2.82 3.69
N GLY A 497 9.67 -2.18 2.98
CA GLY A 497 9.19 -0.85 3.35
C GLY A 497 8.61 -0.77 4.78
N LYS A 498 8.05 -1.88 5.28
CA LYS A 498 7.55 -1.96 6.66
C LYS A 498 8.64 -2.08 7.72
N THR A 499 9.78 -2.68 7.41
CA THR A 499 10.89 -2.80 8.38
C THR A 499 11.62 -1.48 8.61
N ILE A 500 11.53 -0.54 7.66
CA ILE A 500 12.09 0.82 7.74
C ILE A 500 11.04 1.91 8.03
N GLU A 501 9.83 1.53 8.48
CA GLU A 501 8.76 2.48 8.74
C GLU A 501 9.11 3.43 9.90
N ASN A 502 9.28 4.72 9.59
CA ASN A 502 9.55 5.73 10.60
C ASN A 502 8.27 6.16 11.33
N ILE A 503 8.07 5.62 12.52
CA ILE A 503 6.92 5.92 13.37
C ILE A 503 6.90 7.36 13.93
N ARG A 504 8.04 8.07 13.91
CA ARG A 504 8.15 9.47 14.38
C ARG A 504 7.46 10.45 13.43
N ASN A 505 7.34 10.08 12.15
CA ASN A 505 6.67 10.89 11.12
C ASN A 505 5.13 10.76 11.16
N ARG A 506 4.58 9.88 12.00
CA ARG A 506 3.12 9.70 12.09
C ARG A 506 2.49 10.89 12.81
N VAL A 507 1.49 11.48 12.17
CA VAL A 507 0.69 12.59 12.70
C VAL A 507 -0.69 12.11 13.12
N ASP A 508 -1.25 12.73 14.15
CA ASP A 508 -2.64 12.50 14.55
C ASP A 508 -3.50 13.65 14.01
N ILE A 509 -4.44 13.33 13.12
CA ILE A 509 -5.37 14.31 12.56
C ILE A 509 -6.77 14.01 13.10
N LYS A 510 -7.45 15.04 13.59
CA LYS A 510 -8.83 14.94 14.08
C LYS A 510 -9.74 15.85 13.28
N LEU A 511 -10.74 15.27 12.65
CA LEU A 511 -11.84 16.00 12.03
C LEU A 511 -12.87 16.35 13.11
N VAL A 512 -13.21 17.63 13.23
CA VAL A 512 -14.16 18.14 14.24
C VAL A 512 -15.14 19.12 13.60
N SER A 513 -16.37 19.13 14.11
CA SER A 513 -17.48 19.91 13.55
C SER A 513 -18.03 21.00 14.47
N THR A 514 -17.48 21.12 15.69
CA THR A 514 -17.95 22.11 16.66
C THR A 514 -16.82 22.98 17.17
N GLU A 515 -17.10 24.27 17.37
CA GLU A 515 -16.15 25.23 17.92
C GLU A 515 -15.61 24.77 19.29
N LYS A 516 -16.48 24.20 20.14
CA LYS A 516 -16.08 23.65 21.44
C LYS A 516 -15.01 22.56 21.32
N GLN A 517 -15.12 21.67 20.33
CA GLN A 517 -14.11 20.65 20.07
C GLN A 517 -12.81 21.26 19.54
N VAL A 518 -12.88 22.23 18.64
CA VAL A 518 -11.71 22.96 18.11
C VAL A 518 -10.95 23.64 19.24
N ARG A 519 -11.64 24.42 20.09
CA ARG A 519 -11.03 25.10 21.25
C ARG A 519 -10.36 24.10 22.20
N LYS A 520 -11.04 22.98 22.51
CA LYS A 520 -10.50 21.92 23.36
C LYS A 520 -9.25 21.24 22.80
N LEU A 521 -9.15 21.06 21.48
CA LEU A 521 -7.97 20.46 20.86
C LEU A 521 -6.83 21.47 20.69
N SER A 522 -7.15 22.71 20.34
CA SER A 522 -6.19 23.79 20.15
C SER A 522 -5.52 24.22 21.46
N SER A 523 -6.18 24.01 22.60
CA SER A 523 -5.61 24.27 23.93
C SER A 523 -4.65 23.17 24.42
N LYS A 524 -4.40 22.11 23.64
CA LYS A 524 -3.48 21.04 24.03
C LYS A 524 -2.05 21.36 23.61
N ILE A 525 -1.09 20.98 24.44
CA ILE A 525 0.35 21.20 24.20
C ILE A 525 0.87 20.56 22.90
N ASN A 526 0.19 19.52 22.40
CA ASN A 526 0.56 18.83 21.18
C ASN A 526 -0.23 19.29 19.95
N PHE A 527 -0.95 20.40 20.02
CA PHE A 527 -1.52 21.05 18.85
C PHE A 527 -0.40 21.56 17.92
N GLU A 528 -0.59 21.39 16.61
CA GLU A 528 0.34 21.88 15.60
C GLU A 528 -0.30 22.95 14.71
N LYS A 529 -1.43 22.62 14.06
CA LYS A 529 -2.18 23.54 13.22
C LYS A 529 -3.63 23.10 13.05
N ALA A 530 -4.47 24.01 12.58
CA ALA A 530 -5.85 23.72 12.16
C ALA A 530 -6.04 24.10 10.69
N THR A 531 -6.72 23.23 9.94
CA THR A 531 -7.07 23.44 8.53
C THR A 531 -8.59 23.46 8.41
N ILE A 532 -9.16 24.60 8.00
CA ILE A 532 -10.61 24.77 7.86
C ILE A 532 -11.04 24.21 6.50
N PHE A 533 -11.96 23.24 6.49
CA PHE A 533 -12.48 22.64 5.25
C PHE A 533 -13.83 23.26 4.83
N SER A 534 -14.67 23.60 5.80
CA SER A 534 -15.96 24.27 5.66
C SER A 534 -16.32 24.96 6.98
N GLU A 535 -17.41 25.74 6.99
CA GLU A 535 -17.97 26.33 8.22
C GLU A 535 -18.27 25.29 9.31
N SER A 536 -18.56 24.05 8.91
CA SER A 536 -18.92 22.94 9.79
C SER A 536 -17.82 21.89 9.96
N LEU A 537 -16.61 22.07 9.40
CA LEU A 537 -15.55 21.06 9.47
C LEU A 537 -14.14 21.65 9.52
N VAL A 538 -13.40 21.24 10.55
CA VAL A 538 -11.99 21.60 10.76
C VAL A 538 -11.15 20.34 10.97
N ALA A 539 -10.02 20.22 10.28
CA ALA A 539 -8.97 19.26 10.61
C ALA A 539 -7.99 19.87 11.60
N VAL A 540 -7.87 19.27 12.78
CA VAL A 540 -6.87 19.64 13.78
C VAL A 540 -5.72 18.66 13.73
N HIS A 541 -4.53 19.17 13.40
CA HIS A 541 -3.28 18.42 13.32
C HIS A 541 -2.59 18.44 14.70
N MET A 542 -2.21 17.26 15.17
CA MET A 542 -1.66 17.03 16.50
C MET A 542 -0.35 16.25 16.40
N LYS A 543 0.67 16.68 17.14
CA LYS A 543 1.91 15.93 17.37
C LYS A 543 1.65 14.75 18.31
N ARG A 544 2.44 13.68 18.19
CA ARG A 544 2.36 12.53 19.09
C ARG A 544 3.21 12.76 20.33
N LEU A 545 2.57 12.76 21.51
CA LEU A 545 3.25 12.91 22.81
C LEU A 545 3.97 11.62 23.26
N ARG A 546 3.47 10.46 22.82
CA ARG A 546 4.05 9.16 23.14
C ARG A 546 4.23 8.40 21.84
N ILE A 547 5.43 7.91 21.62
CA ILE A 547 5.77 7.08 20.47
C ILE A 547 6.00 5.66 20.98
N ARG A 548 5.22 4.71 20.46
CA ARG A 548 5.39 3.29 20.77
C ARG A 548 6.22 2.65 19.65
N PHE A 549 7.44 2.23 19.98
CA PHE A 549 8.28 1.45 19.07
C PHE A 549 7.80 -0.01 19.07
N ASP A 550 6.95 -0.33 18.09
CA ASP A 550 6.38 -1.66 17.85
C ASP A 550 6.75 -2.22 16.47
N LYS A 551 7.84 -1.69 15.89
CA LYS A 551 8.36 -2.09 14.58
C LYS A 551 9.78 -2.65 14.71
N PRO A 552 10.09 -3.76 14.02
CA PRO A 552 11.40 -4.39 14.08
C PRO A 552 12.42 -3.65 13.19
N LEU A 553 12.86 -2.46 13.62
CA LEU A 553 13.77 -1.59 12.87
C LEU A 553 15.12 -2.24 12.56
N TYR A 554 15.58 -3.17 13.42
CA TYR A 554 16.80 -3.95 13.23
C TYR A 554 16.79 -4.74 11.91
N LEU A 555 15.62 -5.19 11.45
CA LEU A 555 15.49 -5.88 10.17
C LEU A 555 15.79 -4.94 9.01
N GLY A 556 15.25 -3.72 9.05
CA GLY A 556 15.46 -2.73 8.00
C GLY A 556 16.93 -2.39 7.84
N MET A 557 17.63 -2.21 8.97
CA MET A 557 19.08 -2.02 9.00
C MET A 557 19.82 -3.23 8.41
N SER A 558 19.59 -4.45 8.93
CA SER A 558 20.31 -5.65 8.47
C SER A 558 20.06 -5.93 6.98
N ILE A 559 18.83 -5.79 6.49
CA ILE A 559 18.50 -5.99 5.08
C ILE A 559 19.25 -4.97 4.21
N LEU A 560 19.26 -3.69 4.61
CA LEU A 560 19.97 -2.63 3.89
C LEU A 560 21.48 -2.90 3.84
N ASP A 561 22.08 -3.37 4.92
CA ASP A 561 23.50 -3.67 4.96
C ASP A 561 23.84 -4.93 4.17
N ILE A 562 23.16 -6.05 4.41
CA ILE A 562 23.34 -7.29 3.66
C ILE A 562 23.15 -7.05 2.16
N SER A 563 22.18 -6.23 1.74
CA SER A 563 22.00 -5.91 0.32
C SER A 563 23.21 -5.24 -0.33
N LYS A 564 23.95 -4.41 0.41
CA LYS A 564 25.16 -3.75 -0.10
C LYS A 564 26.27 -4.75 -0.35
N THR A 565 26.32 -5.86 0.41
CA THR A 565 27.40 -6.83 0.26
C THR A 565 27.37 -7.49 -1.11
N LEU A 566 26.19 -7.79 -1.65
CA LEU A 566 26.04 -8.31 -3.00
C LEU A 566 26.53 -7.31 -4.07
N MET A 567 26.24 -6.02 -3.87
CA MET A 567 26.65 -4.98 -4.83
C MET A 567 28.17 -4.75 -4.81
N PHE A 568 28.79 -4.75 -3.62
CA PHE A 568 30.24 -4.65 -3.51
C PHE A 568 30.94 -5.91 -4.01
N ASP A 569 30.38 -7.09 -3.74
CA ASP A 569 30.90 -8.36 -4.26
C ASP A 569 30.92 -8.35 -5.79
N MET A 570 29.81 -7.97 -6.44
CA MET A 570 29.72 -7.85 -7.90
C MET A 570 30.68 -6.81 -8.51
N HIS A 571 31.08 -5.80 -7.75
CA HIS A 571 31.96 -4.74 -8.25
C HIS A 571 33.45 -5.05 -8.06
N TYR A 572 33.82 -5.69 -6.94
CA TYR A 572 35.22 -5.90 -6.55
C TYR A 572 35.74 -7.33 -6.72
N ASN A 573 34.85 -8.32 -6.84
CA ASN A 573 35.17 -9.74 -7.06
C ASN A 573 34.55 -10.22 -8.37
#